data_AF-A0A1J8Q0K9-F1
#
_entry.id   AF-A0A1J8Q0K9-F1
#
_cell.length_a   1.000
_cell.length_b   1.000
_cell.length_c   1.000
_cell.angle_alpha   90.00
_cell.angle_beta   90.00
_cell.angle_gamma   90.00
#
_symmetry.space_group_name_H-M   'P 1'
#
loop_
_entity.id
_entity.type
_entity.pdbx_description
1 polymer ?
#
loop_
_entity_poly.entity_id
_entity_poly.type
_entity_poly.pdbx_seq_one_letter_code
_entity_poly.pdbx_strand_id
1 'polypeptide(L)'
;VAGLGNDVLTGNGGADVFNAGKGDDTVVINADNLAKLSSKVLSNHLLARVDGGGNTDTLKLAGADLNLDLTQIDNGRIQDIEIIDLTGSGNNTLKLNLNDLLDISSSTNFLKV
;
A
#
# COMPACT_ATOMS: atom_id res chain seq x y z
N VAL A 1 -2.21 12.55 4.79
CA VAL A 1 -1.16 12.72 5.81
C VAL A 1 -1.84 12.67 7.17
N ALA A 2 -1.38 11.84 8.11
CA ALA A 2 -2.02 11.68 9.42
C ALA A 2 -1.16 12.27 10.56
N GLY A 3 -0.01 11.69 10.91
CA GLY A 3 0.94 12.30 11.85
C GLY A 3 1.54 11.34 12.89
N LEU A 4 1.20 11.55 14.17
CA LEU A 4 1.59 10.66 15.27
C LEU A 4 0.33 9.92 15.77
N GLY A 5 0.49 8.68 16.20
CA GLY A 5 -0.61 7.85 16.70
C GLY A 5 -1.00 6.79 15.68
N ASN A 6 -1.97 5.95 16.03
CA ASN A 6 -2.44 4.88 15.15
C ASN A 6 -3.62 5.40 14.34
N ASP A 7 -3.40 5.66 13.06
CA ASP A 7 -4.33 6.33 12.16
C ASP A 7 -4.94 5.39 11.12
N VAL A 8 -6.13 5.75 10.63
CA VAL A 8 -6.76 5.09 9.48
C VAL A 8 -6.86 6.08 8.33
N LEU A 9 -6.12 5.85 7.26
CA LEU A 9 -6.14 6.68 6.06
C LEU A 9 -6.93 5.94 4.96
N THR A 10 -8.01 6.52 4.47
CA THR A 10 -8.82 5.92 3.41
C THR A 10 -8.75 6.74 2.13
N GLY A 11 -8.34 6.09 1.03
CA GLY A 11 -8.41 6.66 -0.31
C GLY A 11 -9.84 6.66 -0.83
N ASN A 12 -10.26 7.77 -1.44
CA ASN A 12 -11.55 7.82 -2.14
C ASN A 12 -11.43 7.39 -3.61
N GLY A 13 -10.29 6.79 -4.00
CA GLY A 13 -9.93 6.47 -5.39
C GLY A 13 -8.96 7.49 -5.98
N GLY A 14 -8.44 7.21 -7.18
CA GLY A 14 -7.50 8.07 -7.88
C GLY A 14 -6.06 7.96 -7.39
N ALA A 15 -5.25 8.95 -7.76
CA ALA A 15 -3.81 8.97 -7.51
C ALA A 15 -3.50 9.59 -6.14
N ASP A 16 -3.99 8.96 -5.08
CA ASP A 16 -3.80 9.41 -3.71
C ASP A 16 -2.36 9.19 -3.21
N VAL A 17 -1.88 10.11 -2.38
CA VAL A 17 -0.60 10.00 -1.67
C VAL A 17 -0.86 9.89 -0.17
N PHE A 18 -0.57 8.74 0.39
CA PHE A 18 -0.65 8.43 1.81
C PHE A 18 0.74 8.56 2.43
N ASN A 19 0.83 9.39 3.47
CA ASN A 19 1.97 9.43 4.39
C ASN A 19 1.34 9.27 5.79
N ALA A 20 1.47 8.11 6.40
CA ALA A 20 0.74 7.77 7.62
C ALA A 20 1.44 8.36 8.85
N GLY A 21 2.74 8.09 9.02
CA GLY A 21 3.62 8.84 9.91
C GLY A 21 4.27 7.94 10.94
N LYS A 22 4.04 8.18 12.24
CA LYS A 22 4.50 7.28 13.31
C LYS A 22 3.30 6.70 14.03
N GLY A 23 3.33 5.39 14.25
CA GLY A 23 2.28 4.66 14.94
C GLY A 23 1.88 3.46 14.10
N ASP A 24 1.02 2.59 14.63
CA ASP A 24 0.57 1.44 13.85
C ASP A 24 -0.61 1.88 12.98
N ASP A 25 -0.33 2.24 11.73
CA ASP A 25 -1.31 2.84 10.84
C ASP A 25 -2.00 1.82 9.92
N THR A 26 -3.18 2.17 9.43
CA THR A 26 -3.91 1.41 8.42
C THR A 26 -4.22 2.30 7.22
N VAL A 27 -3.64 1.97 6.07
CA VAL A 27 -3.95 2.58 4.79
C VAL A 27 -4.93 1.70 4.04
N VAL A 28 -6.13 2.23 3.78
CA VAL A 28 -7.22 1.56 3.09
C VAL A 28 -7.27 2.03 1.64
N ILE A 29 -7.01 1.13 0.69
CA ILE A 29 -7.05 1.41 -0.74
C ILE A 29 -8.13 0.59 -1.45
N ASN A 30 -8.77 1.19 -2.45
CA ASN A 30 -9.76 0.53 -3.29
C ASN A 30 -9.19 0.17 -4.68
N ALA A 31 -10.04 -0.36 -5.56
CA ALA A 31 -9.69 -0.76 -6.92
C ALA A 31 -9.08 0.36 -7.77
N ASP A 32 -9.58 1.60 -7.63
CA ASP A 32 -9.09 2.74 -8.43
C ASP A 32 -7.72 3.22 -7.91
N ASN A 33 -7.52 3.24 -6.59
CA ASN A 33 -6.19 3.50 -6.02
C ASN A 33 -5.16 2.47 -6.48
N LEU A 34 -5.52 1.19 -6.43
CA LEU A 34 -4.65 0.09 -6.91
C LEU A 34 -4.31 0.25 -8.39
N ALA A 35 -5.29 0.60 -9.23
CA ALA A 35 -5.05 0.88 -10.65
C ALA A 35 -4.07 2.04 -10.86
N LYS A 36 -4.08 3.07 -10.00
CA LYS A 36 -3.10 4.16 -10.08
C LYS A 36 -1.72 3.78 -9.54
N LEU A 37 -1.66 2.90 -8.53
CA LEU A 37 -0.40 2.35 -8.03
C LEU A 37 0.30 1.53 -9.13
N SER A 38 -0.44 0.68 -9.84
CA SER A 38 0.09 -0.16 -10.94
C SER A 38 0.29 0.57 -12.27
N SER A 39 -0.15 1.83 -12.40
CA SER A 39 0.03 2.60 -13.64
C SER A 39 1.50 2.98 -13.84
N LYS A 40 2.06 2.58 -14.99
CA LYS A 40 3.38 3.02 -15.49
C LYS A 40 3.30 4.31 -16.32
N VAL A 41 2.09 4.77 -16.64
CA VAL A 41 1.86 5.98 -17.45
C VAL A 41 1.77 7.19 -16.51
N LEU A 42 2.68 8.14 -16.71
CA LEU A 42 2.68 9.46 -16.06
C LEU A 42 1.62 10.38 -16.68
N SER A 43 0.35 9.97 -16.70
CA SER A 43 -0.70 10.93 -17.04
C SER A 43 -0.78 11.93 -15.89
N ASN A 44 -0.35 13.17 -16.14
CA ASN A 44 -0.48 14.32 -15.24
C ASN A 44 0.51 14.39 -14.07
N HIS A 45 1.65 13.68 -14.14
CA HIS A 45 2.76 13.71 -13.16
C HIS A 45 2.45 13.28 -11.71
N LEU A 46 1.24 12.81 -11.40
CA LEU A 46 0.89 12.34 -10.07
C LEU A 46 0.96 10.82 -10.01
N LEU A 47 1.91 10.31 -9.23
CA LEU A 47 2.04 8.90 -8.91
C LEU A 47 1.41 8.65 -7.54
N ALA A 48 0.37 7.81 -7.49
CA ALA A 48 -0.22 7.35 -6.23
C ALA A 48 0.87 6.75 -5.32
N ARG A 49 0.86 6.98 -4.02
CA ARG A 49 1.92 6.47 -3.13
C ARG A 49 1.34 6.05 -1.78
N VAL A 50 1.91 5.01 -1.21
CA VAL A 50 1.69 4.58 0.17
C VAL A 50 3.03 4.61 0.90
N ASP A 51 3.05 5.28 2.04
CA ASP A 51 4.16 5.38 2.98
C ASP A 51 3.57 5.25 4.39
N GLY A 52 3.80 4.10 5.03
CA GLY A 52 3.35 3.86 6.41
C GLY A 52 4.20 4.66 7.40
N GLY A 53 5.50 4.66 7.19
CA GLY A 53 6.46 5.42 7.97
C GLY A 53 7.09 4.58 9.06
N GLY A 54 6.86 4.91 10.32
CA GLY A 54 7.46 4.20 11.45
C GLY A 54 6.44 3.35 12.18
N ASN A 55 6.90 2.21 12.69
CA ASN A 55 6.15 1.19 13.44
C ASN A 55 5.58 0.10 12.52
N THR A 56 4.39 -0.45 12.81
CA THR A 56 3.82 -1.60 12.09
C THR A 56 2.57 -1.16 11.34
N ASP A 57 2.72 -1.04 10.03
CA ASP A 57 1.70 -0.47 9.19
C ASP A 57 1.00 -1.51 8.32
N THR A 58 -0.30 -1.28 8.10
CA THR A 58 -1.18 -2.18 7.35
C THR A 58 -1.65 -1.53 6.05
N LEU A 59 -1.41 -2.18 4.92
CA LEU A 59 -2.09 -1.87 3.66
C LEU A 59 -3.29 -2.79 3.47
N LYS A 60 -4.50 -2.24 3.55
CA LYS A 60 -5.77 -2.96 3.42
C LYS A 60 -6.38 -2.79 2.04
N LEU A 61 -6.71 -3.91 1.39
CA LEU A 61 -7.45 -3.93 0.12
C LEU A 61 -8.96 -3.91 0.37
N ALA A 62 -9.59 -2.74 0.22
CA ALA A 62 -11.03 -2.58 0.33
C ALA A 62 -11.72 -2.74 -1.03
N GLY A 63 -12.15 -3.96 -1.34
CA GLY A 63 -12.87 -4.25 -2.57
C GLY A 63 -13.06 -5.75 -2.77
N ALA A 64 -13.47 -6.13 -3.99
CA ALA A 64 -13.59 -7.52 -4.41
C ALA A 64 -12.61 -7.83 -5.53
N ASP A 65 -12.03 -9.03 -5.49
CA ASP A 65 -11.21 -9.61 -6.56
C ASP A 65 -10.02 -8.71 -6.97
N LEU A 66 -9.41 -8.05 -5.98
CA LEU A 66 -8.27 -7.15 -6.19
C LEU A 66 -6.96 -7.93 -6.25
N ASN A 67 -6.13 -7.64 -7.25
CA ASN A 67 -4.81 -8.24 -7.41
C ASN A 67 -3.71 -7.21 -7.18
N LEU A 68 -3.11 -7.22 -5.97
CA LEU A 68 -1.92 -6.44 -5.67
C LEU A 68 -0.69 -7.17 -6.21
N ASP A 69 -0.25 -6.76 -7.41
CA ASP A 69 0.99 -7.26 -8.02
C ASP A 69 2.13 -6.27 -7.82
N LEU A 70 2.91 -6.47 -6.74
CA LEU A 70 4.07 -5.65 -6.41
C LEU A 70 5.15 -5.74 -7.49
N THR A 71 5.20 -6.83 -8.27
CA THR A 71 6.19 -6.97 -9.37
C THR A 71 5.95 -5.97 -10.50
N GLN A 72 4.80 -5.29 -10.51
CA GLN A 72 4.44 -4.26 -11.49
C GLN A 72 4.43 -2.84 -10.93
N ILE A 73 4.73 -2.67 -9.65
CA ILE A 73 4.74 -1.39 -8.95
C ILE A 73 6.18 -1.09 -8.56
N ASP A 74 6.66 0.14 -8.82
CA ASP A 74 8.01 0.50 -8.41
C ASP A 74 8.11 0.49 -6.87
N ASN A 75 9.18 -0.08 -6.30
CA ASN A 75 9.33 -0.27 -4.84
C ASN A 75 9.29 1.05 -4.04
N GLY A 76 9.54 2.21 -4.67
CA GLY A 76 9.36 3.52 -4.03
C GLY A 76 7.89 3.97 -3.85
N ARG A 77 6.92 3.23 -4.41
CA ARG A 77 5.50 3.63 -4.43
C ARG A 77 4.72 3.08 -3.25
N ILE A 78 5.15 1.96 -2.68
CA ILE A 78 4.58 1.34 -1.48
C ILE A 78 5.77 1.02 -0.58
N GLN A 79 5.89 1.75 0.53
CA GLN A 79 7.02 1.65 1.44
C GLN A 79 6.54 1.66 2.88
N ASP A 80 7.37 1.09 3.75
CA ASP A 80 7.14 1.00 5.19
C ASP A 80 5.77 0.37 5.49
N ILE A 81 5.57 -0.85 4.99
CA ILE A 81 4.37 -1.66 5.23
C ILE A 81 4.79 -3.07 5.67
N GLU A 82 4.26 -3.50 6.81
CA GLU A 82 4.55 -4.81 7.42
C GLU A 82 3.40 -5.81 7.30
N ILE A 83 2.18 -5.33 7.01
CA ILE A 83 0.98 -6.15 6.91
C ILE A 83 0.22 -5.83 5.62
N ILE A 84 -0.09 -6.84 4.83
CA ILE A 84 -1.04 -6.75 3.71
C ILE A 84 -2.35 -7.40 4.12
N ASP A 85 -3.39 -6.62 4.35
CA ASP A 85 -4.72 -7.12 4.69
C ASP A 85 -5.53 -7.41 3.42
N LEU A 86 -5.67 -8.71 3.10
CA LEU A 86 -6.45 -9.23 1.97
C LEU A 86 -7.92 -9.53 2.31
N THR A 87 -8.39 -9.22 3.54
CA THR A 87 -9.73 -9.58 4.06
C THR A 87 -10.89 -8.77 3.51
N GLY A 88 -10.66 -7.97 2.45
CA GLY A 88 -11.75 -7.39 1.66
C GLY A 88 -12.73 -8.45 1.14
N SER A 89 -13.80 -8.01 0.49
CA SER A 89 -14.72 -8.93 -0.19
C SER A 89 -14.02 -9.72 -1.32
N GLY A 90 -14.65 -10.79 -1.82
CA GLY A 90 -14.13 -11.55 -2.96
C GLY A 90 -12.75 -12.19 -2.72
N ASN A 91 -12.04 -12.52 -3.80
CA ASN A 91 -10.74 -13.17 -3.74
C ASN A 91 -9.62 -12.16 -4.00
N ASN A 92 -9.13 -11.52 -2.95
CA ASN A 92 -7.98 -10.62 -3.08
C ASN A 92 -6.67 -11.42 -3.09
N THR A 93 -5.73 -11.03 -3.94
CA THR A 93 -4.44 -11.72 -4.10
C THR A 93 -3.27 -10.75 -3.96
N LEU A 94 -2.18 -11.26 -3.39
CA LEU A 94 -0.89 -10.60 -3.35
C LEU A 94 0.11 -11.40 -4.20
N LYS A 95 0.77 -10.73 -5.13
CA LYS A 95 1.90 -11.27 -5.89
C LYS A 95 3.11 -10.39 -5.66
N LEU A 96 4.22 -11.03 -5.29
CA LEU A 96 5.49 -10.39 -5.01
C LEU A 96 6.67 -11.31 -5.34
N ASN A 97 7.85 -10.72 -5.45
CA ASN A 97 9.13 -11.43 -5.51
C ASN A 97 9.98 -11.11 -4.27
N LEU A 98 11.19 -11.68 -4.19
CA LEU A 98 12.09 -11.48 -3.05
C LEU A 98 12.52 -10.02 -2.86
N ASN A 99 12.80 -9.28 -3.94
CA ASN A 99 13.20 -7.87 -3.83
C ASN A 99 12.04 -7.04 -3.29
N ASP A 100 10.82 -7.30 -3.75
CA ASP A 100 9.63 -6.61 -3.23
C ASP A 100 9.50 -6.83 -1.71
N LEU A 101 9.76 -8.05 -1.21
CA LEU A 101 9.75 -8.33 0.24
C LEU A 101 10.86 -7.60 1.01
N LEU A 102 12.05 -7.45 0.41
CA LEU A 102 13.18 -6.77 1.05
C LEU A 102 13.04 -5.25 1.04
N ASP A 103 12.27 -4.70 0.10
CA ASP A 103 12.16 -3.26 -0.12
C ASP A 103 10.84 -2.67 0.40
N ILE A 104 9.82 -3.49 0.69
CA ILE A 104 8.50 -3.00 1.14
C ILE A 104 8.53 -2.34 2.53
N SER A 105 9.52 -2.67 3.36
CA SER A 105 9.71 -2.05 4.66
C SER A 105 11.18 -1.74 4.89
N SER A 106 11.46 -0.54 5.40
CA SER A 106 12.82 -0.17 5.81
C SER A 106 13.24 -0.78 7.15
N SER A 107 12.31 -1.37 7.91
CA SER A 107 12.54 -1.83 9.28
C SER A 107 12.61 -3.36 9.42
N THR A 108 12.06 -4.11 8.46
CA THR A 108 11.94 -5.56 8.55
C THR A 108 11.84 -6.23 7.17
N ASN A 109 12.27 -7.50 7.09
CA ASN A 109 12.06 -8.36 5.93
C ASN A 109 10.94 -9.39 6.18
N PHE A 110 10.08 -9.13 7.17
CA PHE A 110 8.92 -9.94 7.49
C PHE A 110 7.67 -9.23 7.00
N LEU A 111 6.88 -9.92 6.17
CA LEU A 111 5.57 -9.46 5.72
C LEU A 111 4.51 -10.43 6.23
N LYS A 112 3.47 -9.90 6.88
CA LYS A 112 2.29 -10.66 7.28
C LYS A 112 1.17 -10.44 6.26
N VAL A 113 0.42 -11.50 5.96
CA VAL A 113 -0.73 -11.51 5.05
C VAL A 113 -1.90 -12.19 5.73
#